data_AF-A0A3D4TNE3-F1
#
_entry.id   AF-A0A3D4TNE3-F1
#
_cell.length_a   1.000
_cell.length_b   1.000
_cell.length_c   1.000
_cell.angle_alpha   90.00
_cell.angle_beta   90.00
_cell.angle_gamma   90.00
#
_symmetry.space_group_name_H-M   'P 1'
#
loop_
_entity.id
_entity.type
_entity.pdbx_description
1 polymer ?
#
loop_
_entity_poly.entity_id
_entity_poly.type
_entity_poly.pdbx_seq_one_letter_code
_entity_poly.pdbx_strand_id
1 'polypeptide(L)'
;QPQRTLYFVALTAEEKGLLGASYYAAHPLAPLDKTAAVLNIEMFSPDGPTRDIASWGKGRVSLEGDLERVAKARGRSYSPDPNLEAGFFYRADHFAFARLGVPAITIGPGLDKLDGGVEAGRALR
;
A
#
# COMPACT_ATOMS: atom_id res chain seq x y z
N GLN A 1 -2.33 21.66 -12.33
CA GLN A 1 -3.29 21.29 -11.26
C GLN A 1 -3.77 19.86 -11.52
N PRO A 2 -4.00 19.02 -10.49
CA PRO A 2 -4.52 17.67 -10.68
C PRO A 2 -5.97 17.69 -11.18
N GLN A 3 -6.36 16.68 -11.97
CA GLN A 3 -7.72 16.54 -12.50
C GLN A 3 -8.73 16.05 -11.45
N ARG A 4 -8.25 15.49 -10.33
CA ARG A 4 -9.04 15.02 -9.19
C ARG A 4 -8.55 15.70 -7.93
N THR A 5 -9.43 15.83 -6.95
CA THR A 5 -9.07 16.25 -5.59
C THR A 5 -8.15 15.20 -4.96
N LEU A 6 -7.08 15.66 -4.32
CA LEU A 6 -6.16 14.81 -3.56
C LEU A 6 -6.27 15.16 -2.08
N TYR A 7 -6.49 14.15 -1.25
CA TYR A 7 -6.41 14.25 0.20
C TYR A 7 -5.13 13.58 0.68
N PHE A 8 -4.33 14.30 1.45
CA PHE A 8 -3.20 13.74 2.18
C PHE A 8 -3.62 13.62 3.63
N VAL A 9 -3.61 12.40 4.16
CA VAL A 9 -4.11 12.09 5.49
C VAL A 9 -3.02 11.38 6.27
N ALA A 10 -2.70 11.89 7.46
CA ALA A 10 -1.86 11.22 8.44
C ALA A 10 -2.77 10.60 9.50
N LEU A 11 -2.94 9.29 9.43
CA LEU A 11 -3.80 8.54 10.33
C LEU A 11 -3.05 8.25 11.64
N THR A 12 -3.79 8.00 12.71
CA THR A 12 -3.24 7.73 14.04
C THR A 12 -3.72 6.38 14.56
N ALA A 13 -2.98 5.80 15.51
CA ALA A 13 -3.38 4.56 16.20
C ALA A 13 -3.67 3.37 15.25
N GLU A 14 -2.92 3.28 14.14
CA GLU A 14 -2.87 2.13 13.24
C GLU A 14 -2.52 0.86 14.05
N GLU A 15 -1.41 0.92 14.79
CA GLU A 15 -0.87 -0.17 15.63
C GLU A 15 -1.78 -0.58 16.82
N LYS A 16 -2.91 0.11 17.01
CA LYS A 16 -3.94 -0.22 18.00
C LYS A 16 -5.21 -0.79 17.36
N GLY A 17 -5.10 -1.31 16.13
CA GLY A 17 -6.20 -1.91 15.40
C GLY A 17 -6.87 -0.95 14.42
N LEU A 18 -6.07 -0.18 13.68
CA LEU A 18 -6.51 0.71 12.60
C LEU A 18 -7.51 1.78 13.08
N LEU A 19 -7.36 2.27 14.31
CA LEU A 19 -8.40 3.09 14.96
C LEU A 19 -8.62 4.41 14.23
N GLY A 20 -7.54 5.10 13.85
CA GLY A 20 -7.65 6.35 13.09
C GLY A 20 -8.24 6.14 11.70
N ALA A 21 -7.82 5.11 10.98
CA ALA A 21 -8.38 4.77 9.67
C ALA A 21 -9.86 4.39 9.76
N SER A 22 -10.21 3.57 10.75
CA SER A 22 -11.60 3.14 10.99
C SER A 22 -12.49 4.32 11.34
N TYR A 23 -12.01 5.24 12.18
CA TYR A 23 -12.73 6.46 12.52
C TYR A 23 -12.92 7.35 11.28
N TYR A 24 -11.86 7.60 10.51
CA TYR A 24 -11.98 8.40 9.29
C TYR A 24 -12.95 7.77 8.29
N ALA A 25 -12.85 6.46 8.07
CA ALA A 25 -13.72 5.75 7.12
C ALA A 25 -15.20 5.80 7.55
N ALA A 26 -15.49 5.82 8.86
CA ALA A 26 -16.85 6.02 9.39
C ALA A 26 -17.31 7.50 9.38
N HIS A 27 -16.38 8.45 9.39
CA HIS A 27 -16.64 9.90 9.45
C HIS A 27 -15.81 10.67 8.41
N PRO A 28 -15.98 10.38 7.11
CA PRO A 28 -15.04 10.85 6.11
C PRO A 28 -15.30 12.31 5.73
N LEU A 29 -14.24 13.06 5.45
CA LEU A 29 -14.36 14.45 4.97
C LEU A 29 -14.95 14.52 3.55
N ALA A 30 -14.72 13.49 2.74
CA ALA A 30 -15.30 13.31 1.43
C ALA A 30 -16.13 12.01 1.39
N PRO A 31 -17.31 11.99 0.77
CA PRO A 31 -18.09 10.77 0.63
C PRO A 31 -17.26 9.62 0.03
N LEU A 32 -17.28 8.44 0.69
CA LEU A 32 -16.48 7.30 0.26
C LEU A 32 -16.88 6.77 -1.12
N ASP A 33 -18.16 6.87 -1.48
CA ASP A 33 -18.68 6.52 -2.82
C ASP A 33 -18.13 7.41 -3.95
N LYS A 34 -17.58 8.58 -3.61
CA LYS A 34 -16.86 9.48 -4.53
C LYS A 34 -15.33 9.33 -4.44
N THR A 35 -14.83 8.47 -3.56
CA THR A 35 -13.39 8.22 -3.40
C THR A 35 -12.96 7.15 -4.38
N ALA A 36 -12.22 7.56 -5.42
CA ALA A 36 -11.84 6.66 -6.51
C ALA A 36 -10.72 5.67 -6.12
N ALA A 37 -9.84 6.05 -5.20
CA ALA A 37 -8.71 5.23 -4.77
C ALA A 37 -8.18 5.70 -3.41
N VAL A 38 -7.70 4.75 -2.62
CA VAL A 38 -6.86 4.98 -1.44
C VAL A 38 -5.49 4.34 -1.69
N LEU A 39 -4.47 5.19 -1.68
CA LEU A 39 -3.07 4.77 -1.79
C LEU A 39 -2.43 4.97 -0.42
N ASN A 40 -2.42 3.91 0.38
CA ASN A 40 -1.73 3.92 1.67
C ASN A 40 -0.24 3.67 1.44
N ILE A 41 0.61 4.30 2.24
CA ILE A 41 2.06 4.12 2.15
C ILE A 41 2.58 3.83 3.55
N GLU A 42 3.25 2.70 3.70
CA GLU A 42 3.62 2.19 5.02
C GLU A 42 4.93 1.40 4.97
N MET A 43 5.53 1.22 6.14
CA MET A 43 6.74 0.44 6.34
C MET A 43 7.86 0.81 5.35
N PHE A 44 8.14 2.10 5.19
CA PHE A 44 9.29 2.53 4.41
C PHE A 44 10.55 1.85 4.98
N SER A 45 11.19 1.03 4.15
CA SER A 45 12.41 0.33 4.52
C SER A 45 13.59 1.30 4.52
N PRO A 46 14.32 1.43 5.64
CA PRO A 46 15.56 2.21 5.69
C PRO A 46 16.74 1.48 5.02
N ASP A 47 16.52 0.27 4.51
CA ASP A 47 17.56 -0.66 4.07
C ASP A 47 18.19 -0.29 2.72
N GLY A 48 17.81 0.86 2.14
CA GLY A 48 18.28 1.33 0.84
C GLY A 48 17.42 0.87 -0.35
N PRO A 49 17.85 1.21 -1.58
CA PRO A 49 17.02 1.06 -2.78
C PRO A 49 16.80 -0.39 -3.21
N THR A 50 15.68 -0.62 -3.88
CA THR A 50 15.27 -1.90 -4.49
C THR A 50 14.91 -1.74 -5.96
N ARG A 51 15.10 -2.82 -6.74
CA ARG A 51 14.68 -2.94 -8.14
C ARG A 51 13.17 -3.07 -8.27
N ASP A 52 12.51 -3.59 -7.24
CA ASP A 52 11.08 -3.85 -7.20
C ASP A 52 10.34 -2.92 -6.22
N ILE A 53 9.02 -2.86 -6.36
CA ILE A 53 8.08 -2.27 -5.40
C ILE A 53 6.99 -3.31 -5.08
N ALA A 54 6.44 -3.27 -3.87
CA ALA A 54 5.45 -4.24 -3.42
C ALA A 54 4.13 -3.59 -3.03
N SER A 55 3.11 -4.43 -2.85
CA SER A 55 1.89 -4.08 -2.13
C SER A 55 1.60 -5.12 -1.04
N TRP A 56 0.90 -4.73 0.02
CA TRP A 56 0.59 -5.61 1.15
C TRP A 56 -0.62 -6.48 0.89
N GLY A 57 -0.40 -7.79 0.95
CA GLY A 57 -1.34 -8.82 0.56
C GLY A 57 -1.77 -8.75 -0.91
N LYS A 58 -3.04 -9.10 -1.15
CA LYS A 58 -3.68 -9.05 -2.48
C LYS A 58 -5.11 -8.57 -2.35
N GLY A 59 -5.33 -7.29 -2.63
CA GLY A 59 -6.64 -6.63 -2.56
C GLY A 59 -7.58 -6.98 -3.72
N ARG A 60 -7.06 -7.61 -4.80
CA ARG A 60 -7.84 -7.98 -5.99
C ARG A 60 -8.56 -6.77 -6.62
N VAL A 61 -7.89 -5.62 -6.63
CA VAL A 61 -8.37 -4.36 -7.21
C VAL A 61 -7.50 -3.93 -8.38
N SER A 62 -8.05 -3.16 -9.33
CA SER A 62 -7.30 -2.71 -10.52
C SER A 62 -6.06 -1.86 -10.19
N LEU A 63 -6.01 -1.27 -9.00
CA LEU A 63 -4.88 -0.46 -8.53
C LEU A 63 -3.57 -1.25 -8.47
N GLU A 64 -3.60 -2.57 -8.26
CA GLU A 64 -2.40 -3.42 -8.28
C GLU A 64 -1.79 -3.47 -9.69
N GLY A 65 -2.64 -3.56 -10.73
CA GLY A 65 -2.21 -3.51 -12.12
C GLY A 65 -1.70 -2.11 -12.52
N ASP A 66 -2.30 -1.05 -11.98
CA ASP A 66 -1.80 0.30 -12.16
C ASP A 66 -0.43 0.50 -11.50
N LEU A 67 -0.21 -0.06 -10.31
CA LEU A 67 1.07 -0.04 -9.62
C LEU A 67 2.15 -0.73 -10.46
N GLU A 68 1.88 -1.94 -10.95
CA GLU A 68 2.81 -2.67 -11.83
C GLU A 68 3.15 -1.88 -13.10
N ARG A 69 2.13 -1.33 -13.78
CA ARG A 69 2.31 -0.54 -14.99
C ARG A 69 3.18 0.70 -14.75
N VAL A 70 2.94 1.41 -13.65
CA VAL A 70 3.72 2.60 -13.29
C VAL A 70 5.14 2.22 -12.85
N ALA A 71 5.31 1.13 -12.08
CA ALA A 71 6.61 0.62 -11.69
C ALA A 71 7.47 0.29 -12.92
N LYS A 72 6.90 -0.44 -13.89
CA LYS A 72 7.58 -0.80 -15.14
C LYS A 72 8.00 0.43 -15.94
N ALA A 73 7.13 1.43 -16.05
CA ALA A 73 7.45 2.69 -16.72
C ALA A 73 8.59 3.47 -16.03
N ARG A 74 8.88 3.17 -14.75
CA ARG A 74 9.99 3.74 -13.97
C ARG A 74 11.21 2.81 -13.89
N GLY A 75 11.26 1.74 -14.69
CA GLY A 75 12.36 0.78 -14.69
C GLY A 75 12.41 -0.11 -13.44
N ARG A 76 11.28 -0.27 -12.74
CA ARG A 76 11.13 -1.15 -11.58
C ARG A 76 10.21 -2.32 -11.89
N SER A 77 10.40 -3.45 -11.23
CA SER A 77 9.43 -4.55 -11.22
C SER A 77 8.38 -4.36 -10.11
N TYR A 78 7.28 -5.09 -10.20
CA TYR A 78 6.33 -5.27 -9.10
C TYR A 78 6.49 -6.66 -8.51
N SER A 79 6.61 -6.74 -7.20
CA SER A 79 6.65 -7.99 -6.44
C SER A 79 5.38 -8.10 -5.60
N PRO A 80 4.56 -9.14 -5.79
CA PRO A 80 3.42 -9.37 -4.91
C PRO A 80 3.90 -9.71 -3.49
N ASP A 81 3.01 -9.58 -2.51
CA ASP A 81 3.28 -10.05 -1.15
C ASP A 81 3.68 -11.54 -1.17
N PRO A 82 4.89 -11.89 -0.72
CA PRO A 82 5.36 -13.28 -0.72
C PRO A 82 4.70 -14.14 0.37
N ASN A 83 4.00 -13.56 1.34
CA ASN A 83 3.41 -14.26 2.47
C ASN A 83 1.94 -13.84 2.71
N LEU A 84 1.06 -14.23 1.79
CA LEU A 84 -0.38 -13.94 1.89
C LEU A 84 -1.02 -14.53 3.17
N GLU A 85 -0.49 -15.64 3.70
CA GLU A 85 -0.99 -16.28 4.92
C GLU A 85 -0.76 -15.43 6.18
N ALA A 86 0.23 -14.53 6.17
CA ALA A 86 0.46 -13.56 7.25
C ALA A 86 -0.61 -12.45 7.31
N GLY A 87 -1.51 -12.39 6.32
CA GLY A 87 -2.69 -11.54 6.34
C GLY A 87 -2.39 -10.04 6.30
N PHE A 88 -1.26 -9.61 5.72
CA PHE A 88 -0.86 -8.20 5.69
C PHE A 88 -1.90 -7.27 5.05
N PHE A 89 -2.72 -7.77 4.12
CA PHE A 89 -3.85 -7.01 3.56
C PHE A 89 -4.79 -6.47 4.66
N TYR A 90 -5.01 -7.23 5.73
CA TYR A 90 -5.97 -6.89 6.79
C TYR A 90 -5.38 -6.04 7.92
N ARG A 91 -4.08 -5.72 7.83
CA ARG A 91 -3.26 -5.19 8.94
C ARG A 91 -2.68 -3.81 8.67
N ALA A 92 -3.22 -3.08 7.69
CA ALA A 92 -2.76 -1.75 7.34
C ALA A 92 -3.96 -0.85 7.07
N ASP A 93 -3.80 0.46 7.24
CA ASP A 93 -4.90 1.44 7.25
C ASP A 93 -5.80 1.40 6.01
N HIS A 94 -5.27 1.06 4.83
CA HIS A 94 -6.06 0.88 3.61
C HIS A 94 -7.25 -0.08 3.77
N PHE A 95 -7.14 -1.07 4.66
CA PHE A 95 -8.16 -2.08 4.89
C PHE A 95 -9.47 -1.49 5.43
N ALA A 96 -9.38 -0.44 6.26
CA ALA A 96 -10.58 0.23 6.78
C ALA A 96 -11.44 0.82 5.65
N PHE A 97 -10.81 1.29 4.57
CA PHE A 97 -11.48 1.80 3.38
C PHE A 97 -11.95 0.67 2.46
N ALA A 98 -11.11 -0.35 2.25
CA ALA A 98 -11.44 -1.53 1.45
C ALA A 98 -12.70 -2.24 1.98
N ARG A 99 -12.84 -2.35 3.30
CA ARG A 99 -14.02 -2.95 3.95
C ARG A 99 -15.32 -2.20 3.66
N LEU A 100 -15.24 -0.93 3.28
CA LEU A 100 -16.37 -0.08 2.89
C LEU A 100 -16.51 0.08 1.38
N GLY A 101 -15.80 -0.72 0.59
CA GLY A 101 -15.93 -0.78 -0.87
C GLY A 101 -15.08 0.22 -1.66
N VAL A 102 -14.21 0.98 -0.99
CA VAL A 102 -13.27 1.88 -1.67
C VAL A 102 -12.08 1.08 -2.20
N PRO A 103 -11.72 1.20 -3.49
CA PRO A 103 -10.50 0.59 -4.02
C PRO A 103 -9.28 1.10 -3.25
N ALA A 104 -8.59 0.21 -2.54
CA ALA A 104 -7.52 0.60 -1.63
C ALA A 104 -6.36 -0.41 -1.67
N ILE A 105 -5.14 0.09 -1.66
CA ILE A 105 -3.91 -0.72 -1.55
C ILE A 105 -2.94 -0.05 -0.56
N THR A 106 -2.13 -0.84 0.13
CA THR A 106 -0.89 -0.32 0.74
C THR A 106 0.29 -0.62 -0.17
N ILE A 107 1.07 0.42 -0.46
CA ILE A 107 2.32 0.33 -1.20
C ILE A 107 3.45 0.21 -0.19
N GLY A 108 4.29 -0.81 -0.40
CA GLY A 108 5.41 -1.13 0.48
C GLY A 108 6.74 -1.25 -0.26
N PRO A 109 7.87 -1.32 0.49
CA PRO A 109 9.17 -1.57 -0.10
C PRO A 109 9.24 -2.95 -0.76
N GLY A 110 10.00 -3.00 -1.85
CA GLY A 110 10.36 -4.26 -2.49
C GLY A 110 11.35 -5.08 -1.67
N LEU A 111 11.70 -6.25 -2.21
CA LEU A 111 12.63 -7.21 -1.60
C LEU A 111 13.93 -7.35 -2.41
N ASP A 112 13.91 -7.04 -3.70
CA ASP A 112 15.06 -7.19 -4.60
C ASP A 112 15.98 -5.98 -4.49
N LYS A 113 16.97 -6.05 -3.58
CA LYS A 113 17.93 -4.97 -3.35
C LYS A 113 18.77 -4.70 -4.59
N LEU A 114 19.21 -3.45 -4.78
CA LEU A 114 20.15 -3.15 -5.87
C LEU A 114 21.46 -3.94 -5.75
N ASP A 115 21.98 -4.05 -4.52
CA ASP A 115 23.14 -4.84 -4.12
C ASP A 115 22.69 -6.11 -3.37
N GLY A 116 23.16 -7.27 -3.80
CA GLY A 116 22.86 -8.56 -3.17
C GLY A 116 21.47 -9.14 -3.46
N GLY A 117 20.63 -8.44 -4.22
CA GLY A 117 19.35 -8.94 -4.74
C GLY A 117 18.34 -9.33 -3.66
N VAL A 118 17.48 -10.29 -3.99
CA VAL A 118 16.42 -10.80 -3.09
C VAL A 118 16.99 -11.39 -1.78
N GLU A 119 18.13 -12.07 -1.83
CA GLU A 119 18.76 -12.68 -0.65
C GLU A 119 19.14 -11.62 0.39
N ALA A 120 19.77 -10.52 -0.04
CA ALA A 120 20.09 -9.41 0.84
C ALA A 120 18.83 -8.76 1.44
N GLY A 121 17.73 -8.69 0.68
CA GLY A 121 16.46 -8.16 1.19
C GLY A 121 15.81 -9.07 2.23
N ARG A 122 15.88 -10.40 2.04
CA ARG A 122 15.36 -11.38 3.01
C ARG A 122 16.13 -11.36 4.31
N ALA A 123 17.44 -11.14 4.27
CA ALA A 123 18.29 -11.09 5.47
C ALA A 123 17.98 -9.91 6.41
N LEU A 124 17.20 -8.92 5.96
CA LEU A 124 16.85 -7.70 6.71
C LEU A 124 15.42 -7.73 7.27
N ARG A 125 14.67 -8.81 7.03
CA ARG A 125 13.24 -8.96 7.36
C ARG A 125 13.03 -9.92 8.52
#